data_AF-A0A5C5UX70-F1
#
_entry.id   AF-A0A5C5UX70-F1
#
_cell.length_a   1.000
_cell.length_b   1.000
_cell.length_c   1.000
_cell.angle_alpha   90.00
_cell.angle_beta   90.00
_cell.angle_gamma   90.00
#
_symmetry.space_group_name_H-M   'P 1'
#
loop_
_entity.id
_entity.type
_entity.pdbx_description
1 polymer ?
#
loop_
_entity_poly.entity_id
_entity_poly.type
_entity_poly.pdbx_seq_one_letter_code
_entity_poly.pdbx_strand_id
1 'polypeptide(L)' 'MNTATEAALKVIGVLGLMLSVLSGMMVFGGAISPTTHNWLMVLGMAMWFCTAIFWIQAKPLGD' A
#
# COMPACT_ATOMS: atom_id res chain seq x y z
N MET A 1 -21.90 -4.64 0.06
CA MET A 1 -20.64 -4.49 -0.70
C MET A 1 -20.47 -5.74 -1.53
N ASN A 2 -20.20 -5.60 -2.82
CA ASN A 2 -20.12 -6.71 -3.77
C ASN A 2 -18.76 -7.41 -3.54
N THR A 3 -18.73 -8.75 -3.52
CA THR A 3 -17.50 -9.53 -3.29
C THR A 3 -16.36 -9.19 -4.25
N ALA A 4 -16.67 -8.81 -5.50
CA ALA A 4 -15.69 -8.36 -6.48
C ALA A 4 -15.02 -7.03 -6.09
N THR A 5 -15.76 -6.10 -5.49
CA THR A 5 -15.23 -4.78 -5.09
C THR A 5 -14.26 -4.91 -3.92
N GLU A 6 -14.56 -5.75 -2.93
CA GLU A 6 -13.63 -6.06 -1.83
C GLU A 6 -12.34 -6.73 -2.31
N ALA A 7 -12.44 -7.64 -3.29
CA ALA A 7 -11.27 -8.28 -3.88
C ALA A 7 -10.40 -7.29 -4.67
N ALA A 8 -11.03 -6.44 -5.49
CA ALA A 8 -10.35 -5.43 -6.28
C ALA A 8 -9.63 -4.41 -5.39
N LEU A 9 -10.31 -3.96 -4.32
CA LEU A 9 -9.67 -3.22 -3.25
C LEU A 9 -8.46 -4.04 -2.81
N LYS A 10 -8.62 -5.22 -2.16
CA LYS A 10 -7.53 -6.07 -1.56
C LYS A 10 -6.26 -6.14 -2.41
N VAL A 11 -6.42 -6.37 -3.70
CA VAL A 11 -5.32 -6.42 -4.66
C VAL A 11 -4.59 -5.07 -4.79
N ILE A 12 -5.29 -3.96 -4.93
CA ILE A 12 -4.70 -2.60 -5.03
C ILE A 12 -3.86 -2.28 -3.78
N GLY A 13 -4.26 -2.74 -2.60
CA GLY A 13 -3.53 -2.49 -1.35
C GLY A 13 -2.28 -3.29 -1.21
N VAL A 14 -2.36 -4.58 -1.55
CA VAL A 14 -1.19 -5.46 -1.61
C VAL A 14 -0.20 -4.92 -2.65
N LEU A 15 -0.67 -4.45 -3.81
CA LEU A 15 0.17 -3.82 -4.82
C LEU A 15 0.81 -2.52 -4.31
N GLY A 16 0.07 -1.65 -3.61
CA GLY A 16 0.62 -0.43 -3.00
C GLY A 16 1.68 -0.72 -1.92
N LEU A 17 1.47 -1.79 -1.15
CA LEU A 17 2.42 -2.25 -0.14
C LEU A 17 3.69 -2.84 -0.79
N MET A 18 3.53 -3.70 -1.81
CA MET A 18 4.64 -4.23 -2.61
C MET A 18 5.44 -3.11 -3.28
N LEU A 19 4.78 -2.11 -3.84
CA LEU A 19 5.43 -0.97 -4.47
C LEU A 19 6.26 -0.16 -3.47
N SER A 20 5.77 -0.03 -2.23
CA SER A 20 6.51 0.62 -1.13
C SER A 20 7.79 -0.15 -0.77
N VAL A 21 7.71 -1.48 -0.71
CA VAL A 21 8.86 -2.35 -0.44
C VAL A 21 9.86 -2.34 -1.61
N LEU A 22 9.36 -2.45 -2.85
CA LEU A 22 10.19 -2.39 -4.05
C LEU A 22 10.90 -1.04 -4.19
N SER A 23 10.23 0.07 -3.86
CA SER A 23 10.86 1.40 -3.82
C SER A 23 12.08 1.45 -2.90
N GLY A 24 11.98 0.82 -1.72
CA GLY A 24 13.11 0.64 -0.80
C GLY A 24 14.25 -0.13 -1.44
N MET A 25 13.96 -1.30 -2.02
CA MET A 25 14.97 -2.13 -2.68
C MET A 25 15.66 -1.41 -3.84
N MET A 26 14.92 -0.59 -4.59
CA MET A 26 15.42 0.13 -5.77
C MET A 26 16.35 1.30 -5.39
N VAL A 27 16.20 1.87 -4.19
CA VAL A 27 17.18 2.82 -3.62
C VAL A 27 18.45 2.15 -3.14
N PHE A 28 18.35 1.01 -2.46
CA PHE A 28 19.54 0.30 -2.01
C PHE A 28 20.38 -0.20 -3.18
N GLY A 29 19.77 -0.43 -4.36
CA GLY A 29 20.46 -0.72 -5.61
C GLY A 29 21.07 0.48 -6.33
N GLY A 30 20.91 1.72 -5.83
CA GLY A 30 21.40 2.94 -6.47
C GLY A 30 20.68 3.34 -7.77
N ALA A 31 19.57 2.67 -8.11
CA ALA A 31 18.85 2.88 -9.36
C ALA A 31 17.99 4.16 -9.37
N ILE A 32 17.73 4.76 -8.21
CA ILE A 32 16.94 5.99 -8.08
C ILE A 32 17.53 6.95 -7.05
N SER A 33 17.36 8.25 -7.30
CA SER A 33 17.75 9.34 -6.37
C SER A 33 16.96 9.25 -5.04
N PRO A 34 17.57 9.59 -3.89
CA PRO A 34 16.90 9.66 -2.59
C PRO A 34 15.64 10.53 -2.59
N THR A 35 15.60 11.58 -3.42
CA THR A 35 14.43 12.47 -3.56
C THR A 35 13.25 11.72 -4.18
N THR A 36 13.50 10.95 -5.23
CA THR A 36 12.46 10.15 -5.92
C THR A 36 11.93 9.03 -5.02
N HIS A 37 12.81 8.45 -4.20
CA HIS A 37 12.41 7.45 -3.21
C HIS A 37 11.49 7.99 -2.14
N ASN A 38 11.78 9.17 -1.59
CA ASN A 38 10.88 9.82 -0.64
C ASN A 38 9.50 10.03 -1.25
N TRP A 39 9.43 10.46 -2.51
CA TRP A 39 8.15 10.59 -3.22
C TRP A 39 7.44 9.25 -3.41
N LEU A 40 8.15 8.18 -3.81
CA LEU A 40 7.57 6.84 -3.92
C LEU A 40 7.11 6.28 -2.57
N MET A 41 7.84 6.54 -1.48
CA MET A 41 7.43 6.15 -0.13
C MET A 41 6.17 6.88 0.31
N VAL A 42 6.09 8.20 0.08
CA VAL A 42 4.91 9.00 0.39
C VAL A 42 3.71 8.54 -0.43
N LEU A 43 3.89 8.30 -1.74
CA LEU A 43 2.85 7.76 -2.62
C LEU A 43 2.41 6.36 -2.17
N GLY A 44 3.36 5.49 -1.84
CA GLY A 44 3.09 4.14 -1.36
C GLY A 44 2.35 4.13 -0.02
N MET A 45 2.77 4.97 0.93
CA MET A 45 2.07 5.17 2.20
C MET A 45 0.67 5.74 1.98
N ALA A 46 0.51 6.80 1.19
CA ALA A 46 -0.81 7.40 0.94
C ALA A 46 -1.75 6.40 0.25
N MET A 47 -1.24 5.67 -0.75
CA MET A 47 -2.00 4.65 -1.47
C MET A 47 -2.38 3.50 -0.54
N TRP A 48 -1.46 3.00 0.29
CA TRP A 48 -1.76 1.99 1.30
C TRP A 48 -2.78 2.50 2.32
N PHE A 49 -2.64 3.73 2.83
CA PHE A 49 -3.50 4.27 3.89
C PHE A 49 -4.92 4.55 3.40
N CYS A 50 -5.06 5.14 2.20
CA CYS A 50 -6.36 5.34 1.57
C CYS A 50 -7.09 4.02 1.35
N THR A 51 -6.33 2.97 1.04
CA THR A 51 -6.92 1.68 0.74
C THR A 51 -7.11 0.82 2.01
N ALA A 52 -6.25 1.00 3.04
CA ALA A 52 -6.32 0.45 4.41
C ALA A 52 -7.72 0.53 5.02
N ILE A 53 -8.34 1.70 4.88
CA ILE A 53 -9.66 2.02 5.42
C ILE A 53 -10.75 1.08 4.88
N PHE A 54 -10.59 0.54 3.67
CA PHE A 54 -11.62 -0.26 3.01
C PHE A 54 -11.58 -1.76 3.32
N TRP A 55 -10.53 -2.25 3.96
CA TRP A 55 -10.39 -3.69 4.29
C TRP A 55 -9.92 -3.98 5.71
N ILE A 56 -9.50 -2.96 6.47
CA ILE A 56 -9.52 -3.05 7.93
C ILE A 56 -11.00 -3.03 8.32
N GLN A 57 -11.65 -4.18 8.16
CA GLN A 57 -12.88 -4.50 8.84
C GLN A 57 -12.52 -4.43 10.33
N ALA A 58 -13.00 -3.41 11.03
CA ALA A 58 -12.89 -3.37 12.49
C ALA A 58 -13.63 -4.60 13.01
N LYS A 59 -12.90 -5.68 13.28
CA LYS A 59 -13.47 -6.83 13.99
C LYS A 59 -14.03 -6.26 15.29
N PRO A 60 -15.33 -6.34 15.55
CA PRO A 60 -15.87 -5.94 16.83
C PRO A 60 -15.10 -6.71 17.89
N LEU A 61 -14.51 -6.00 18.86
CA LEU A 61 -14.07 -6.62 20.10
C LEU A 61 -15.35 -6.99 20.88
N GLY A 62 -15.87 -8.17 20.59
CA GLY A 62 -16.87 -8.95 21.32
C GLY A 62 -16.75 -10.38 20.79
N ASP A 63 -16.64 -11.41 21.62
CA ASP A 63 -17.17 -11.63 22.96
C ASP A 63 -16.12 -12.31 23.87
#